data_AF-A0A453D2E3-F1
#
_entry.id   AF-A0A453D2E3-F1
#
_cell.length_a   1.000
_cell.length_b   1.000
_cell.length_c   1.000
_cell.angle_alpha   90.00
_cell.angle_beta   90.00
_cell.angle_gamma   90.00
#
_symmetry.space_group_name_H-M   'P 1'
#
loop_
_entity.id
_entity.type
_entity.pdbx_description
1 polymer ?
#
loop_
_entity_poly.entity_id
_entity_poly.type
_entity_poly.pdbx_seq_one_letter_code
_entity_poly.pdbx_strand_id
1 'polypeptide(L)'
;MRCLFPSFFEAYVTAAISLLIGYETVEQEDDSDASSEDEAIQNPNVILSKEDVYKSNHKGTSASKKRKKAKLERVVRSMKRQQRKSNEETGSNYYSPLMYLKDPQGFAEKLFSRLQKCNERFEVRMMMLKVIARTIGLHHLVLLNFYPYLQRYFKPHQRDVTTQLAAAVQACHEMVPPDAVEPLFEQIVNQFVHDRSRPEAMLLA
;
A
#
# COMPACT_ATOMS: atom_id res chain seq x y z
N MET A 1 38.67 25.40 -6.83
CA MET A 1 38.03 24.57 -7.87
C MET A 1 36.72 24.02 -7.32
N ARG A 2 35.60 24.71 -7.57
CA ARG A 2 34.27 24.26 -7.18
C ARG A 2 33.77 23.28 -8.24
N CYS A 3 33.34 22.11 -7.80
CA CYS A 3 33.11 20.91 -8.58
C CYS A 3 32.06 21.10 -9.69
N LEU A 4 32.44 20.76 -10.92
CA LEU A 4 31.57 20.60 -12.10
C LEU A 4 30.83 19.23 -12.13
N PHE A 5 30.84 18.48 -11.01
CA PHE A 5 30.27 17.13 -10.88
C PHE A 5 28.86 16.98 -10.24
N PRO A 6 28.14 18.00 -9.72
CA PRO A 6 26.87 17.75 -9.03
C PRO A 6 25.78 17.17 -9.96
N SER A 7 25.74 17.58 -11.23
CA SER A 7 24.67 17.22 -12.16
C SER A 7 24.58 15.73 -12.49
N PHE A 8 25.70 15.00 -12.58
CA PHE A 8 25.68 13.56 -12.87
C PHE A 8 25.22 12.72 -11.69
N PHE A 9 25.62 13.10 -10.47
CA PHE A 9 25.20 12.39 -9.27
C PHE A 9 23.72 12.64 -8.95
N GLU A 10 23.24 13.87 -9.18
CA GLU A 10 21.82 14.23 -9.08
C GLU A 10 20.96 13.48 -10.10
N ALA A 11 21.43 13.38 -11.36
CA ALA A 11 20.76 12.60 -12.41
C ALA A 11 20.70 11.10 -12.08
N TYR A 12 21.79 10.52 -11.55
CA TYR A 12 21.83 9.12 -11.15
C TYR A 12 20.89 8.83 -9.98
N VAL A 13 20.87 9.71 -8.97
CA VAL A 13 19.97 9.58 -7.81
C VAL A 13 18.51 9.69 -8.23
N THR A 14 18.20 10.64 -9.11
CA THR A 14 16.85 10.79 -9.65
C THR A 14 16.45 9.55 -10.47
N ALA A 15 17.34 9.03 -11.32
CA ALA A 15 17.08 7.81 -12.09
C ALA A 15 16.87 6.58 -11.19
N ALA A 16 17.68 6.42 -10.14
CA ALA A 16 17.55 5.32 -9.18
C ALA A 16 16.23 5.41 -8.39
N ILE A 17 15.84 6.61 -7.96
CA ILE A 17 14.57 6.84 -7.27
C ILE A 17 13.39 6.62 -8.21
N SER A 18 13.44 7.14 -9.44
CA SER A 18 12.40 6.93 -10.45
C SER A 18 12.27 5.45 -10.81
N LEU A 19 13.37 4.71 -10.87
CA LEU A 19 13.34 3.26 -11.06
C LEU A 19 12.66 2.58 -9.88
N LEU A 20 13.01 2.93 -8.65
CA LEU A 20 12.43 2.35 -7.45
C LEU A 20 10.91 2.58 -7.35
N ILE A 21 10.45 3.76 -7.73
CA ILE A 21 9.03 4.10 -7.84
C ILE A 21 8.39 3.41 -9.05
N GLY A 22 9.11 3.29 -10.17
CA GLY A 22 8.62 2.66 -11.40
C GLY A 22 8.43 1.15 -11.28
N TYR A 23 9.23 0.47 -10.44
CA TYR A 23 8.98 -0.93 -10.07
C TYR A 23 7.64 -1.11 -9.34
N GLU A 24 7.15 -0.07 -8.66
CA GLU A 24 5.94 -0.12 -7.84
C GLU A 24 4.66 0.22 -8.64
N THR A 25 4.75 1.09 -9.65
CA THR A 25 3.58 1.40 -10.52
C THR A 25 3.17 0.22 -11.38
N VAL A 26 4.12 -0.63 -11.78
CA VAL A 26 3.85 -1.84 -12.56
C VAL A 26 3.06 -2.87 -11.75
N GLU A 27 3.25 -2.94 -10.43
CA GLU A 27 2.50 -3.86 -9.56
C GLU A 27 1.05 -3.40 -9.29
N GLN A 28 0.76 -2.09 -9.39
CA GLN A 28 -0.61 -1.56 -9.21
C GLN A 28 -1.50 -1.72 -10.45
N GLU A 29 -0.93 -1.73 -11.67
CA GLU A 29 -1.69 -1.88 -12.91
C GLU A 29 -2.20 -3.31 -13.13
N ASP A 30 -1.41 -4.33 -12.77
CA ASP A 30 -1.79 -5.76 -12.89
C ASP A 30 -2.98 -6.18 -12.00
N ASP A 31 -3.29 -5.40 -10.95
CA ASP A 31 -4.41 -5.70 -10.02
C ASP A 31 -5.77 -5.16 -10.54
N SER A 32 -5.75 -4.30 -11.57
CA SER A 32 -6.94 -3.62 -12.09
C SER A 32 -7.70 -4.39 -13.18
N ASP A 33 -7.12 -5.45 -13.75
CA ASP A 33 -7.69 -6.21 -14.87
C ASP A 33 -8.38 -7.54 -14.47
N ALA A 34 -8.56 -7.78 -13.17
CA ALA A 34 -9.23 -9.00 -12.68
C ALA A 34 -10.73 -8.83 -12.39
N SER A 35 -11.43 -7.98 -13.14
CA SER A 35 -12.91 -7.95 -13.12
C SER A 35 -13.46 -8.96 -14.13
N SER A 36 -13.47 -10.24 -13.75
CA SER A 36 -14.34 -11.21 -14.40
C SER A 36 -15.65 -11.29 -13.61
N GLU A 37 -16.69 -10.76 -14.23
CA GLU A 37 -18.09 -10.87 -13.84
C GLU A 37 -18.44 -12.34 -13.51
N ASP A 38 -18.90 -12.59 -12.28
CA ASP A 38 -19.92 -13.61 -12.02
C ASP A 38 -20.48 -13.44 -10.60
N GLU A 39 -21.62 -12.74 -10.54
CA GLU A 39 -22.63 -12.80 -9.50
C GLU A 39 -23.02 -14.27 -9.19
N ALA A 40 -22.57 -14.83 -8.06
CA ALA A 40 -23.34 -15.85 -7.33
C ALA A 40 -22.71 -16.27 -5.99
N ILE A 41 -23.48 -15.96 -4.93
CA ILE A 41 -23.52 -16.56 -3.59
C ILE A 41 -22.65 -15.86 -2.54
N GLN A 42 -23.22 -14.75 -2.05
CA GLN A 42 -23.05 -14.26 -0.69
C GLN A 42 -23.41 -15.38 0.31
N ASN A 43 -22.43 -15.88 1.06
CA ASN A 43 -22.58 -16.50 2.38
C ASN A 43 -21.20 -16.59 3.04
N PRO A 44 -20.82 -15.64 3.91
CA PRO A 44 -19.44 -15.50 4.42
C PRO A 44 -19.08 -16.48 5.54
N ASN A 45 -19.84 -17.57 5.77
CA ASN A 45 -19.61 -18.44 6.93
C ASN A 45 -19.89 -19.93 6.67
N VAL A 46 -19.22 -20.51 5.67
CA VAL A 46 -19.25 -21.96 5.46
C VAL A 46 -18.11 -22.61 6.23
N ILE A 47 -18.33 -22.87 7.51
CA ILE A 47 -17.46 -23.73 8.33
C ILE A 47 -17.65 -25.16 7.83
N LEU A 48 -16.63 -25.72 7.15
CA LEU A 48 -16.58 -27.14 6.82
C LEU A 48 -16.44 -27.95 8.11
N SER A 49 -17.55 -28.50 8.61
CA SER A 49 -17.54 -29.35 9.79
C SER A 49 -17.08 -30.77 9.45
N LYS A 50 -16.38 -31.43 10.39
CA LYS A 50 -15.99 -32.85 10.27
C LYS A 50 -17.19 -33.78 10.04
N GLU A 51 -18.37 -33.34 10.49
CA GLU A 51 -19.64 -34.02 10.34
C GLU A 51 -20.21 -33.97 8.91
N ASP A 52 -19.98 -32.89 8.17
CA ASP A 52 -20.45 -32.77 6.78
C ASP A 52 -19.66 -33.69 5.85
N VAL A 53 -18.36 -33.84 6.11
CA VAL A 53 -17.51 -34.83 5.44
C VAL A 53 -18.00 -36.24 5.74
N TYR A 54 -18.29 -36.56 7.01
CA TYR A 54 -18.81 -37.88 7.40
C TYR A 54 -20.16 -38.19 6.73
N LYS A 55 -21.11 -37.25 6.77
CA LYS A 55 -22.46 -37.39 6.17
C LYS A 55 -22.42 -37.57 4.66
N SER A 56 -21.43 -37.01 3.97
CA SER A 56 -21.29 -37.15 2.51
C SER A 56 -20.90 -38.56 2.07
N ASN A 57 -20.12 -39.29 2.88
CA ASN A 57 -19.63 -40.63 2.56
C ASN A 57 -20.49 -41.75 3.19
N HIS A 58 -21.02 -41.53 4.39
CA HIS A 58 -21.62 -42.60 5.19
C HIS A 58 -23.17 -42.54 5.25
N LYS A 59 -23.81 -41.38 5.04
CA LYS A 59 -25.25 -41.21 5.34
C LYS A 59 -26.12 -40.84 4.12
N GLY A 60 -27.10 -41.71 3.81
CA GLY A 60 -28.12 -41.51 2.76
C GLY A 60 -28.03 -42.51 1.60
N THR A 61 -28.95 -42.39 0.63
CA THR A 61 -28.97 -43.19 -0.60
C THR A 61 -27.78 -42.87 -1.50
N SER A 62 -27.45 -43.75 -2.46
CA SER A 62 -26.31 -43.56 -3.40
C SER A 62 -26.39 -42.21 -4.15
N ALA A 63 -27.58 -41.82 -4.61
CA ALA A 63 -27.84 -40.53 -5.23
C ALA A 63 -27.63 -39.34 -4.27
N SER A 64 -28.06 -39.48 -3.01
CA SER A 64 -27.89 -38.45 -1.98
C SER A 64 -26.41 -38.24 -1.62
N LYS A 65 -25.63 -39.33 -1.50
CA LYS A 65 -24.18 -39.28 -1.27
C LYS A 65 -23.44 -38.58 -2.42
N LYS A 66 -23.78 -38.90 -3.67
CA LYS A 66 -23.21 -38.24 -4.87
C LYS A 66 -23.45 -36.73 -4.87
N ARG A 67 -24.67 -36.28 -4.52
CA ARG A 67 -25.02 -34.86 -4.42
C ARG A 67 -24.26 -34.14 -3.29
N LYS A 68 -24.11 -34.77 -2.13
CA LYS A 68 -23.37 -34.22 -0.98
C LYS A 68 -21.87 -34.11 -1.27
N LYS A 69 -21.28 -35.12 -1.91
CA LYS A 69 -19.88 -35.10 -2.33
C LYS A 69 -19.62 -34.00 -3.36
N ALA A 70 -20.49 -33.83 -4.35
CA ALA A 70 -20.40 -32.73 -5.32
C ALA A 70 -20.50 -31.34 -4.67
N LYS A 71 -21.33 -31.19 -3.62
CA LYS A 71 -21.41 -29.95 -2.83
C LYS A 71 -20.10 -29.70 -2.08
N LEU A 72 -19.55 -30.72 -1.43
CA LEU A 72 -18.29 -30.63 -0.69
C LEU A 72 -17.12 -30.23 -1.61
N GLU A 73 -17.02 -30.86 -2.79
CA GLU A 73 -15.98 -30.53 -3.77
C GLU A 73 -16.07 -29.09 -4.27
N ARG A 74 -17.27 -28.52 -4.42
CA ARG A 74 -17.44 -27.10 -4.79
C ARG A 74 -16.93 -26.15 -3.70
N VAL A 75 -17.25 -26.43 -2.44
CA VAL A 75 -16.77 -25.60 -1.31
C VAL A 75 -15.25 -25.69 -1.17
N VAL A 76 -14.66 -26.89 -1.34
CA VAL A 76 -13.20 -27.04 -1.30
C VAL A 76 -12.53 -26.29 -2.45
N ARG A 77 -13.11 -26.29 -3.66
CA ARG A 77 -12.58 -25.51 -4.79
C ARG A 77 -12.70 -24.01 -4.56
N SER A 78 -13.81 -23.52 -4.00
CA SER A 78 -13.95 -22.10 -3.69
C SER A 78 -12.97 -21.65 -2.61
N MET A 79 -12.79 -22.44 -1.55
CA MET A 79 -11.78 -22.18 -0.52
C MET A 79 -10.36 -22.18 -1.08
N LYS A 80 -10.00 -23.13 -1.95
CA LYS A 80 -8.67 -23.17 -2.58
C LYS A 80 -8.45 -21.99 -3.52
N ARG A 81 -9.49 -21.50 -4.21
CA ARG A 81 -9.42 -20.30 -5.05
C ARG A 81 -9.26 -19.04 -4.19
N GLN A 82 -9.99 -18.94 -3.08
CA GLN A 82 -9.87 -17.84 -2.13
C GLN A 82 -8.49 -17.82 -1.43
N GLN A 83 -7.95 -18.99 -1.08
CA GLN A 83 -6.62 -19.10 -0.49
C GLN A 83 -5.50 -18.77 -1.50
N ARG A 84 -5.69 -19.07 -2.79
CA ARG A 84 -4.76 -18.62 -3.85
C ARG A 84 -4.81 -17.11 -4.02
N LYS A 85 -6.01 -16.55 -4.07
CA LYS A 85 -6.22 -15.10 -4.17
C LYS A 85 -5.62 -14.35 -2.98
N SER A 86 -5.84 -14.83 -1.75
CA SER A 86 -5.22 -14.22 -0.56
C SER A 86 -3.69 -14.35 -0.56
N ASN A 87 -3.15 -15.47 -1.06
CA ASN A 87 -1.70 -15.68 -1.12
C ASN A 87 -1.02 -14.87 -2.23
N GLU A 88 -1.74 -14.57 -3.32
CA GLU A 88 -1.34 -13.61 -4.37
C GLU A 88 -1.41 -12.17 -3.84
N GLU A 89 -2.49 -11.79 -3.14
CA GLU A 89 -2.64 -10.47 -2.48
C GLU A 89 -1.55 -10.22 -1.41
N THR A 90 -1.12 -11.26 -0.69
CA THR A 90 -0.03 -11.15 0.29
C THR A 90 1.36 -11.24 -0.37
N GLY A 91 1.44 -11.82 -1.58
CA GLY A 91 2.69 -12.12 -2.29
C GLY A 91 3.10 -11.08 -3.34
N SER A 92 2.22 -10.15 -3.75
CA SER A 92 2.55 -9.18 -4.80
C SER A 92 3.51 -8.08 -4.32
N ASN A 93 3.47 -7.71 -3.03
CA ASN A 93 4.42 -6.75 -2.43
C ASN A 93 5.87 -7.30 -2.27
N TYR A 94 6.13 -8.56 -2.62
CA TYR A 94 7.37 -9.28 -2.28
C TYR A 94 8.54 -8.99 -3.25
N TYR A 95 8.31 -8.25 -4.34
CA TYR A 95 9.33 -7.94 -5.33
C TYR A 95 9.80 -6.48 -5.34
N SER A 96 9.42 -5.68 -4.33
CA SER A 96 10.02 -4.35 -4.17
C SER A 96 11.48 -4.47 -3.74
N PRO A 97 12.45 -3.84 -4.44
CA PRO A 97 13.85 -3.81 -4.00
C PRO A 97 14.03 -3.22 -2.59
N LEU A 98 13.07 -2.40 -2.13
CA LEU A 98 13.03 -1.84 -0.79
C LEU A 98 12.92 -2.92 0.31
N MET A 99 12.29 -4.07 0.04
CA MET A 99 12.19 -5.19 0.99
C MET A 99 13.55 -5.75 1.39
N TYR A 100 14.50 -5.76 0.45
CA TYR A 100 15.80 -6.41 0.62
C TYR A 100 16.88 -5.45 1.15
N LEU A 101 16.49 -4.30 1.68
CA LEU A 101 17.42 -3.36 2.30
C LEU A 101 18.11 -3.98 3.52
N LYS A 102 19.45 -3.91 3.56
CA LYS A 102 20.26 -4.43 4.66
C LYS A 102 20.11 -3.62 5.96
N ASP A 103 19.92 -2.31 5.84
CA ASP A 103 19.75 -1.36 6.94
C ASP A 103 18.65 -0.36 6.56
N PRO A 104 17.36 -0.74 6.71
CA PRO A 104 16.23 0.08 6.27
C PRO A 104 16.08 1.36 7.11
N GLN A 105 16.35 1.28 8.42
CA GLN A 105 16.31 2.44 9.32
C GLN A 105 17.38 3.47 8.92
N GLY A 106 18.65 3.05 8.82
CA GLY A 106 19.73 3.94 8.47
C GLY A 106 19.61 4.50 7.05
N PHE A 107 19.02 3.74 6.12
CA PHE A 107 18.68 4.24 4.79
C PHE A 107 17.64 5.36 4.85
N ALA A 108 16.51 5.14 5.54
CA ALA A 108 15.43 6.12 5.66
C ALA A 108 15.91 7.42 6.33
N GLU A 109 16.67 7.33 7.42
CA GLU A 109 17.20 8.49 8.13
C GLU A 109 18.20 9.31 7.30
N LYS A 110 19.10 8.64 6.57
CA LYS A 110 20.07 9.30 5.68
C LYS A 110 19.37 9.97 4.51
N LEU A 111 18.40 9.30 3.90
CA LEU A 111 17.63 9.84 2.80
C LEU A 111 16.78 11.03 3.26
N PHE A 112 16.16 10.95 4.44
CA PHE A 112 15.41 12.05 5.04
C PHE A 112 16.31 13.24 5.38
N SER A 113 17.49 13.00 5.95
CA SER A 113 18.48 14.05 6.22
C SER A 113 18.95 14.75 4.95
N ARG A 114 19.09 14.00 3.85
CA ARG A 114 19.40 14.56 2.53
C ARG A 114 18.23 15.38 2.01
N LEU A 115 17.00 14.87 2.08
CA LEU A 115 15.78 15.56 1.65
C LEU A 115 15.61 16.93 2.35
N GLN A 116 15.92 17.02 3.65
CA GLN A 116 15.84 18.28 4.40
C GLN A 116 16.83 19.35 3.94
N LYS A 117 18.02 18.95 3.48
CA LYS A 117 19.09 19.84 3.01
C LYS A 117 19.07 20.06 1.50
N CYS A 118 18.21 19.32 0.79
CA CYS A 118 18.13 19.28 -0.66
C CYS A 118 17.53 20.58 -1.22
N ASN A 119 18.22 21.20 -2.18
CA ASN A 119 17.69 22.35 -2.95
C ASN A 119 17.32 21.94 -4.39
N GLU A 120 16.71 20.76 -4.50
CA GLU A 120 16.27 20.19 -5.78
C GLU A 120 14.88 20.67 -6.16
N ARG A 121 14.51 20.41 -7.43
CA ARG A 121 13.15 20.63 -7.93
C ARG A 121 12.12 19.89 -7.07
N PHE A 122 10.92 20.46 -7.02
CA PHE A 122 9.82 19.92 -6.23
C PHE A 122 9.52 18.45 -6.56
N GLU A 123 9.56 18.06 -7.84
CA GLU A 123 9.31 16.68 -8.26
C GLU A 123 10.29 15.69 -7.63
N VAL A 124 11.60 16.02 -7.62
CA VAL A 124 12.64 15.16 -7.04
C VAL A 124 12.46 15.02 -5.53
N ARG A 125 12.11 16.12 -4.85
CA ARG A 125 11.81 16.09 -3.41
C ARG A 125 10.60 15.21 -3.12
N MET A 126 9.59 15.25 -3.99
CA MET A 126 8.41 14.41 -3.87
C MET A 126 8.73 12.92 -4.08
N MET A 127 9.57 12.61 -5.07
CA MET A 127 10.04 11.26 -5.31
C MET A 127 10.83 10.69 -4.12
N MET A 128 11.74 11.48 -3.53
CA MET A 128 12.44 11.10 -2.30
C MET A 128 11.47 10.85 -1.14
N LEU A 129 10.46 11.71 -1.00
CA LEU A 129 9.45 11.60 0.05
C LEU A 129 8.62 10.30 -0.09
N LYS A 130 8.23 9.93 -1.31
CA LYS A 130 7.55 8.66 -1.60
C LYS A 130 8.38 7.44 -1.22
N VAL A 131 9.66 7.43 -1.58
CA VAL A 131 10.57 6.32 -1.22
C VAL A 131 10.73 6.20 0.29
N ILE A 132 10.87 7.32 1.02
CA ILE A 132 10.95 7.31 2.49
C ILE A 132 9.66 6.75 3.09
N ALA A 133 8.50 7.28 2.68
CA ALA A 133 7.20 6.83 3.14
C ALA A 133 6.99 5.33 2.93
N ARG A 134 7.33 4.84 1.74
CA ARG A 134 7.23 3.41 1.41
C ARG A 134 8.16 2.57 2.28
N THR A 135 9.41 2.99 2.46
CA THR A 135 10.37 2.29 3.32
C THR A 135 9.88 2.21 4.77
N ILE A 136 9.28 3.30 5.28
CA ILE A 136 8.68 3.34 6.62
C ILE A 136 7.56 2.32 6.75
N GLY A 137 6.59 2.34 5.83
CA GLY A 137 5.46 1.41 5.86
C GLY A 137 5.86 -0.05 5.72
N LEU A 138 6.83 -0.33 4.85
CA LEU A 138 7.31 -1.67 4.54
C LEU A 138 8.09 -2.33 5.69
N HIS A 139 8.90 -1.56 6.42
CA HIS A 139 9.75 -2.06 7.49
C HIS A 139 9.25 -1.66 8.89
N HIS A 140 8.05 -1.08 9.00
CA HIS A 140 7.46 -0.56 10.23
C HIS A 140 8.42 0.35 11.03
N LEU A 141 9.06 1.30 10.33
CA LEU A 141 10.09 2.17 10.91
C LEU A 141 9.50 3.35 11.68
N VAL A 142 10.02 3.64 12.87
CA VAL A 142 9.59 4.80 13.64
C VAL A 142 10.45 6.02 13.30
N LEU A 143 10.02 6.82 12.32
CA LEU A 143 10.67 8.08 11.93
C LEU A 143 9.78 9.30 12.22
N LEU A 144 9.63 9.66 13.50
CA LEU A 144 8.68 10.69 13.95
C LEU A 144 8.88 12.07 13.32
N ASN A 145 10.12 12.45 13.01
CA ASN A 145 10.43 13.73 12.38
C ASN A 145 9.87 13.87 10.94
N PHE A 146 9.43 12.76 10.34
CA PHE A 146 8.84 12.73 9.01
C PHE A 146 7.47 13.40 8.97
N TYR A 147 6.61 13.18 9.97
CA TYR A 147 5.23 13.70 9.97
C TYR A 147 5.15 15.24 10.05
N PRO A 148 5.91 15.93 10.93
CA PRO A 148 5.97 17.40 10.89
C PRO A 148 6.62 17.95 9.62
N TYR A 149 7.44 17.16 8.92
CA TYR A 149 8.00 17.57 7.63
C TYR A 149 6.95 17.50 6.52
N LEU A 150 6.11 16.47 6.51
CA LEU A 150 4.99 16.28 5.59
C LEU A 150 3.98 17.45 5.63
N GLN A 151 3.71 17.99 6.82
CA GLN A 151 2.79 19.13 7.01
C GLN A 151 3.07 20.31 6.07
N ARG A 152 4.33 20.55 5.70
CA ARG A 152 4.71 21.66 4.81
C ARG A 152 4.17 21.52 3.38
N TYR A 153 3.81 20.30 3.00
CA TYR A 153 3.42 19.93 1.65
C TYR A 153 1.89 19.86 1.47
N PHE A 154 1.15 19.67 2.56
CA PHE A 154 -0.32 19.66 2.56
C PHE A 154 -0.87 21.08 2.52
N LYS A 155 -0.94 21.64 1.30
CA LYS A 155 -1.66 22.88 0.96
C LYS A 155 -2.64 22.61 -0.18
N PRO A 156 -3.87 23.15 -0.17
CA PRO A 156 -4.89 22.84 -1.18
C PRO A 156 -4.55 23.33 -2.59
N HIS A 157 -3.62 24.29 -2.71
CA HIS A 157 -3.13 24.79 -4.00
C HIS A 157 -1.91 24.01 -4.53
N GLN A 158 -1.36 23.10 -3.73
CA GLN A 158 -0.19 22.32 -4.11
C GLN A 158 -0.59 21.29 -5.19
N ARG A 159 0.30 21.03 -6.15
CA ARG A 159 0.10 19.95 -7.12
C ARG A 159 0.29 18.59 -6.44
N ASP A 160 -0.40 17.58 -6.96
CA ASP A 160 -0.27 16.16 -6.59
C ASP A 160 -0.50 15.84 -5.10
N VAL A 161 -1.38 16.61 -4.44
CA VAL A 161 -1.73 16.41 -3.03
C VAL A 161 -2.22 14.99 -2.77
N THR A 162 -3.02 14.42 -3.67
CA THR A 162 -3.54 13.04 -3.54
C THR A 162 -2.40 12.02 -3.40
N THR A 163 -1.32 12.20 -4.18
CA THR A 163 -0.17 11.29 -4.11
C THR A 163 0.67 11.51 -2.84
N GLN A 164 0.68 12.74 -2.31
CA GLN A 164 1.32 13.06 -1.03
C GLN A 164 0.54 12.46 0.13
N LEU A 165 -0.79 12.49 0.07
CA LEU A 165 -1.68 11.89 1.05
C LEU A 165 -1.52 10.37 1.05
N ALA A 166 -1.51 9.74 -0.12
CA ALA A 166 -1.24 8.31 -0.25
C ALA A 166 0.10 7.91 0.37
N ALA A 167 1.16 8.69 0.12
CA ALA A 167 2.47 8.46 0.75
C ALA A 167 2.41 8.64 2.28
N ALA A 168 1.71 9.66 2.79
CA ALA A 168 1.54 9.83 4.23
C ALA A 168 0.80 8.66 4.88
N VAL A 169 -0.26 8.15 4.25
CA VAL A 169 -1.01 6.96 4.70
C VAL A 169 -0.11 5.73 4.71
N GLN A 170 0.69 5.51 3.66
CA GLN A 170 1.65 4.40 3.62
C GLN A 170 2.68 4.46 4.76
N ALA A 171 3.08 5.66 5.19
CA ALA A 171 3.99 5.84 6.31
C ALA A 171 3.32 5.71 7.69
N CYS A 172 1.98 5.67 7.74
CA CYS A 172 1.24 5.45 8.99
C CYS A 172 1.02 3.95 9.20
N HIS A 173 1.63 3.40 10.24
CA HIS A 173 1.49 1.99 10.62
C HIS A 173 1.28 1.85 12.13
N GLU A 174 0.94 0.65 12.59
CA GLU A 174 0.55 0.36 13.98
C GLU A 174 1.55 0.85 15.04
N MET A 175 2.86 0.79 14.74
CA MET A 175 3.92 1.25 15.65
C MET A 175 4.12 2.78 15.73
N VAL A 176 3.40 3.58 14.94
CA VAL A 176 3.50 5.05 14.98
C VAL A 176 2.55 5.58 16.05
N PRO A 177 3.03 6.38 17.01
CA PRO A 177 2.15 6.87 18.06
C PRO A 177 1.19 7.94 17.50
N PRO A 178 -0.08 7.96 17.95
CA PRO A 178 -1.11 8.80 17.36
C PRO A 178 -0.87 10.30 17.58
N ASP A 179 -0.19 10.67 18.67
CA ASP A 179 0.19 12.05 19.00
C ASP A 179 1.10 12.69 17.93
N ALA A 180 1.93 11.90 17.25
CA ALA A 180 2.79 12.38 16.17
C ALA A 180 2.02 12.64 14.87
N VAL A 181 0.91 11.94 14.63
CA VAL A 181 0.12 11.99 13.39
C VAL A 181 -1.09 12.92 13.53
N GLU A 182 -1.62 13.11 14.73
CA GLU A 182 -2.80 13.94 15.02
C GLU A 182 -2.68 15.36 14.44
N PRO A 183 -1.56 16.11 14.61
CA PRO A 183 -1.42 17.44 14.00
C PRO A 183 -1.42 17.40 12.47
N LEU A 184 -0.96 16.31 11.86
CA LEU A 184 -1.01 16.13 10.40
C LEU A 184 -2.45 15.91 9.94
N PHE A 185 -3.19 15.07 10.65
CA PHE A 185 -4.58 14.77 10.37
C PHE A 185 -5.48 16.01 10.52
N GLU A 186 -5.35 16.76 11.61
CA GLU A 186 -6.06 18.02 11.81
C GLU A 186 -5.83 19.00 10.66
N GLN A 187 -4.58 19.12 10.20
CA GLN A 187 -4.26 19.99 9.07
C GLN A 187 -4.95 19.54 7.78
N ILE A 188 -5.01 18.24 7.51
CA ILE A 188 -5.68 17.69 6.33
C ILE A 188 -7.18 18.00 6.40
N VAL A 189 -7.83 17.68 7.53
CA VAL A 189 -9.26 17.95 7.72
C VAL A 189 -9.55 19.45 7.55
N ASN A 190 -8.73 20.31 8.17
CA ASN A 190 -8.92 21.75 8.12
C ASN A 190 -8.74 22.36 6.73
N GLN A 191 -7.94 21.74 5.86
CA GLN A 191 -7.66 22.29 4.53
C GLN A 191 -8.49 21.66 3.42
N PHE A 192 -8.96 20.42 3.58
CA PHE A 192 -9.64 19.67 2.52
C PHE A 192 -11.14 19.45 2.79
N VAL A 193 -11.57 19.42 4.06
CA VAL A 193 -12.97 19.07 4.46
C VAL A 193 -13.86 20.31 4.68
N HIS A 194 -13.34 21.53 4.47
CA HIS A 194 -14.14 22.75 4.65
C HIS A 194 -15.06 23.04 3.44
N ASP A 195 -16.26 23.56 3.73
CA ASP A 195 -17.42 23.87 2.83
C ASP A 195 -17.14 24.72 1.56
N ARG A 196 -15.89 25.15 1.33
CA ARG A 196 -15.43 25.87 0.13
C ARG A 196 -14.38 25.10 -0.68
N SER A 197 -14.08 23.86 -0.33
CA SER A 197 -13.15 23.03 -1.08
C SER A 197 -13.79 22.64 -2.42
N ARG A 198 -12.99 22.70 -3.50
CA ARG A 198 -13.45 22.31 -4.84
C ARG A 198 -13.94 20.85 -4.80
N PRO A 199 -14.95 20.45 -5.59
CA PRO A 199 -15.52 19.11 -5.53
C PRO A 199 -14.50 17.96 -5.67
N GLU A 200 -13.33 18.20 -6.27
CA GLU A 200 -12.22 17.25 -6.35
C GLU A 200 -11.53 16.96 -4.99
N ALA A 201 -11.56 17.91 -4.05
CA ALA A 201 -10.98 17.76 -2.71
C ALA A 201 -11.91 17.03 -1.74
N MET A 202 -13.23 17.12 -1.95
CA MET A 202 -14.24 16.40 -1.16
C MET A 202 -14.22 14.89 -1.40
N LEU A 203 -13.76 14.43 -2.57
CA LEU A 203 -13.72 13.01 -2.94
C LEU A 203 -12.62 12.21 -2.19
N LEU A 204 -11.74 12.88 -1.44
CA LEU A 204 -10.62 12.30 -0.71
C LEU A 204 -10.84 12.17 0.81
N ALA A 205 -11.99 12.61 1.31
CA ALA A 205 -12.39 12.53 2.73
C ALA A 205 -13.32 11.32 2.95
#